data_AF-A0A367IER7-F1
#
_entry.id   AF-A0A367IER7-F1
#
_cell.length_a   1.000
_cell.length_b   1.000
_cell.length_c   1.000
_cell.angle_alpha   90.00
_cell.angle_beta   90.00
_cell.angle_gamma   90.00
#
_symmetry.space_group_name_H-M   'P 1'
#
loop_
_entity.id
_entity.type
_entity.pdbx_description
1 polymer ?
#
loop_
_entity_poly.entity_id
_entity_poly.type
_entity_poly.pdbx_seq_one_letter_code
_entity_poly.pdbx_strand_id
1 'polypeptide(L)'
;MTNQCISYPLTLELALLTEVVTDITTRDAFSISLVAGAMVGTMAAFISIFATGLDNPDISLSIRSGIVAGSSTSVLLLIFALYRIREISSKGDSREEKRKVETEYLRTILSPIEERAKEHGIIWNVKNMIRRDRGVLMVEIAELEPPLAAALAERLIKGRDGLRKVKIRTAFSGGPTVTKSNHGSRPAILQRLKIDAERVNWQVIQKSSSITLRPMGESPSPRLWAIRFGVFVIPVTLVMSLAFRDLAGNGLEEQGIIFGSVCGVLISALAASFRDRTP
;
A
#
# COMPACT_ATOMS: atom_id res chain seq x y z
N MET A 1 28.13 34.07 27.02
CA MET A 1 28.02 33.20 25.83
C MET A 1 26.72 32.43 25.94
N THR A 2 25.68 32.97 25.32
CA THR A 2 24.28 32.53 25.37
C THR A 2 23.96 31.82 24.06
N ASN A 3 23.76 30.51 24.10
CA ASN A 3 23.30 29.73 22.95
C ASN A 3 21.78 29.83 22.83
N GLN A 4 21.31 30.58 21.84
CA GLN A 4 19.92 30.58 21.39
C GLN A 4 19.61 29.27 20.66
N CYS A 5 18.66 28.51 21.18
CA CYS A 5 18.02 27.40 20.48
C CYS A 5 17.14 27.98 19.37
N ILE A 6 17.47 27.67 18.12
CA ILE A 6 16.67 27.99 16.95
C ILE A 6 15.43 27.09 16.98
N SER A 7 14.27 27.66 17.27
CA SER A 7 12.97 27.01 17.11
C SER A 7 12.66 26.83 15.62
N TYR A 8 12.72 25.59 15.14
CA TYR A 8 12.14 25.23 13.85
C TYR A 8 10.63 25.03 14.01
N PRO A 9 9.78 25.56 13.10
CA PRO A 9 8.33 25.44 13.23
C PRO A 9 7.89 24.00 12.95
N LEU A 10 7.26 23.43 13.98
CA LEU A 10 6.71 22.09 14.10
C LEU A 10 5.41 21.90 13.28
N THR A 11 5.35 22.43 12.06
CA THR A 11 4.14 22.47 11.24
C THR A 11 4.13 21.45 10.09
N LEU A 12 5.30 21.01 9.61
CA LEU A 12 5.40 20.07 8.48
C LEU A 12 5.25 18.59 8.87
N GLU A 13 5.73 18.19 10.05
CA GLU A 13 5.54 16.84 10.61
C GLU A 13 4.07 16.58 11.01
N LEU A 14 3.36 17.61 11.48
CA LEU A 14 1.93 17.47 11.81
C LEU A 14 1.06 17.33 10.55
N ALA A 15 1.42 18.01 9.46
CA ALA A 15 0.72 17.92 8.17
C ALA A 15 0.86 16.53 7.52
N LEU A 16 2.02 15.88 7.67
CA LEU A 16 2.26 14.51 7.19
C LEU A 16 1.57 13.42 8.05
N LEU A 17 1.27 13.71 9.31
CA LEU A 17 0.51 12.82 10.20
C LEU A 17 -1.01 12.98 10.05
N THR A 18 -1.46 14.02 9.35
CA THR A 18 -2.84 14.24 8.95
C THR A 18 -3.01 14.09 7.44
N GLU A 19 -2.66 12.92 6.87
CA GLU A 19 -3.44 12.43 5.74
C GLU A 19 -4.84 12.07 6.25
N VAL A 20 -5.62 13.09 6.60
CA VAL A 20 -7.04 13.07 6.33
C VAL A 20 -7.09 12.92 4.83
N VAL A 21 -7.32 11.70 4.37
CA VAL A 21 -7.84 11.45 3.03
C VAL A 21 -9.13 12.27 2.97
N THR A 22 -9.03 13.52 2.53
CA THR A 22 -10.19 14.31 2.19
C THR A 22 -10.88 13.50 1.10
N ASP A 23 -12.09 13.04 1.40
CA ASP A 23 -12.89 12.33 0.41
C ASP A 23 -12.95 13.20 -0.84
N ILE A 24 -12.27 12.76 -1.90
CA ILE A 24 -12.18 13.52 -3.14
C ILE A 24 -13.61 13.68 -3.63
N THR A 25 -14.11 14.91 -3.56
CA THR A 25 -15.50 15.19 -3.91
C THR A 25 -15.61 15.15 -5.43
N THR A 26 -16.79 14.82 -5.97
CA THR A 26 -17.04 14.82 -7.43
C THR A 26 -16.69 16.16 -8.07
N ARG A 27 -16.84 17.26 -7.33
CA ARG A 27 -16.42 18.61 -7.71
C ARG A 27 -14.90 18.77 -7.86
N ASP A 28 -14.12 18.14 -6.99
CA ASP A 28 -12.66 18.16 -7.05
C ASP A 28 -12.16 17.32 -8.22
N ALA A 29 -12.77 16.14 -8.44
CA ALA A 29 -12.48 15.29 -9.59
C ALA A 29 -12.73 16.00 -10.93
N PHE A 30 -13.83 16.75 -11.04
CA PHE A 30 -14.12 17.58 -12.20
C PHE A 30 -13.07 18.67 -12.41
N SER A 31 -12.71 19.38 -11.35
CA SER A 31 -11.74 20.49 -11.41
C SER A 31 -10.35 20.01 -11.81
N ILE A 32 -9.88 18.90 -11.24
CA ILE A 32 -8.58 18.28 -11.57
C ILE A 32 -8.56 17.81 -13.02
N SER A 33 -9.63 17.15 -13.47
CA SER A 33 -9.71 16.62 -14.85
C SER A 33 -9.74 17.75 -15.88
N LEU A 34 -10.41 18.88 -15.57
CA LEU A 34 -10.44 20.06 -16.43
C LEU A 34 -9.06 20.71 -16.53
N VAL A 35 -8.38 20.93 -15.39
CA VAL A 35 -7.05 21.55 -15.35
C VAL A 35 -6.02 20.68 -16.06
N ALA A 36 -6.01 19.37 -15.81
CA ALA A 36 -5.10 18.43 -16.46
C ALA A 36 -5.35 18.37 -17.98
N GLY A 37 -6.61 18.36 -18.41
CA GLY A 37 -6.96 18.43 -19.83
C GLY A 37 -6.49 19.73 -20.48
N ALA A 38 -6.65 20.87 -19.81
CA ALA A 38 -6.16 22.15 -20.30
C ALA A 38 -4.62 22.16 -20.44
N MET A 39 -3.88 21.61 -19.47
CA MET A 39 -2.42 21.49 -19.54
C MET A 39 -1.96 20.60 -20.71
N VAL A 40 -2.63 19.47 -20.94
CA VAL A 40 -2.31 18.60 -22.07
C VAL A 40 -2.66 19.25 -23.40
N GLY A 41 -3.77 19.98 -23.46
CA GLY A 41 -4.18 20.72 -24.65
C GLY A 41 -3.21 21.84 -25.02
N THR A 42 -2.71 22.60 -24.05
CA THR A 42 -1.71 23.64 -24.31
C THR A 42 -0.38 23.03 -24.77
N MET A 43 0.08 21.95 -24.14
CA MET A 43 1.28 21.22 -24.60
C MET A 43 1.14 20.67 -26.01
N ALA A 44 0.01 20.06 -26.35
CA ALA A 44 -0.23 19.54 -27.70
C ALA A 44 -0.27 20.67 -28.75
N ALA A 45 -0.85 21.83 -28.41
CA ALA A 45 -0.85 22.99 -29.30
C ALA A 45 0.58 23.52 -29.53
N PHE A 46 1.41 23.64 -28.48
CA PHE A 46 2.80 24.06 -28.63
C PHE A 46 3.63 23.08 -29.47
N ILE A 47 3.47 21.78 -29.25
CA ILE A 47 4.15 20.74 -30.05
C ILE A 47 3.73 20.86 -31.52
N SER A 48 2.44 21.08 -31.79
CA SER A 48 1.94 21.27 -33.15
C SER A 48 2.54 22.49 -33.84
N ILE A 49 2.68 23.61 -33.13
CA ILE A 49 3.31 24.84 -33.65
C ILE A 49 4.79 24.58 -33.99
N PHE A 50 5.52 23.91 -33.10
CA PHE A 50 6.92 23.56 -33.36
C PHE A 50 7.09 22.58 -34.51
N ALA A 51 6.15 21.65 -34.69
CA ALA A 51 6.17 20.68 -35.77
C ALA A 51 5.89 21.30 -37.15
N THR A 52 5.06 22.36 -37.23
CA THR A 52 4.73 23.05 -38.49
C THR A 52 5.73 24.13 -38.90
N GLY A 53 6.67 24.49 -38.04
CA GLY A 53 7.65 25.57 -38.27
C GLY A 53 7.14 26.95 -37.84
N LEU A 54 8.05 27.78 -37.31
CA LEU A 54 7.74 29.10 -36.74
C LEU A 54 7.52 30.19 -37.82
N ASP A 55 7.94 29.95 -39.05
CA ASP A 55 7.89 30.95 -40.13
C ASP A 55 6.49 31.08 -40.76
N ASN A 56 5.68 30.01 -40.72
CA ASN A 56 4.26 30.00 -41.10
C ASN A 56 3.50 28.95 -40.28
N PRO A 57 3.26 29.22 -38.97
CA PRO A 57 2.59 28.25 -38.12
C PRO A 57 1.14 28.09 -38.53
N ASP A 58 0.68 26.84 -38.67
CA ASP A 58 -0.75 26.56 -38.84
C ASP A 58 -1.43 26.65 -37.47
N ILE A 59 -1.78 27.88 -37.10
CA ILE A 59 -2.42 28.23 -35.83
C ILE A 59 -3.76 27.51 -35.71
N SER A 60 -4.48 27.37 -36.82
CA SER A 60 -5.82 26.75 -36.84
C SER A 60 -5.75 25.26 -36.52
N LEU A 61 -4.78 24.57 -37.13
CA LEU A 61 -4.54 23.15 -36.91
C LEU A 61 -3.98 22.89 -35.50
N SER A 62 -3.13 23.78 -35.00
CA SER A 62 -2.51 23.67 -33.68
C SER A 62 -3.48 23.90 -32.52
N ILE A 63 -4.39 24.88 -32.65
CA ILE A 63 -5.47 25.06 -31.66
C ILE A 63 -6.42 23.87 -31.70
N ARG A 64 -6.76 23.37 -32.90
CA ARG A 64 -7.65 22.22 -33.04
C ARG A 64 -7.06 20.95 -32.43
N SER A 65 -5.77 20.68 -32.67
CA SER A 65 -5.07 19.53 -32.08
C SER A 65 -5.00 19.65 -30.56
N GLY A 66 -4.72 20.85 -30.04
CA GLY A 66 -4.76 21.15 -28.61
C GLY A 66 -6.12 20.92 -27.96
N ILE A 67 -7.20 21.43 -28.56
CA ILE A 67 -8.57 21.25 -28.05
C ILE A 67 -8.96 19.76 -28.06
N VAL A 68 -8.68 19.03 -29.15
CA VAL A 68 -9.03 17.61 -29.26
C VAL A 68 -8.25 16.78 -28.23
N ALA A 69 -6.93 16.99 -28.12
CA ALA A 69 -6.10 16.27 -27.15
C ALA A 69 -6.48 16.60 -25.69
N GLY A 70 -6.70 17.87 -25.39
CA GLY A 70 -7.06 18.33 -24.05
C GLY A 70 -8.45 17.86 -23.60
N SER A 71 -9.46 18.00 -24.47
CA SER A 71 -10.83 17.54 -24.17
C SER A 71 -10.91 16.02 -24.01
N SER A 72 -10.24 15.26 -24.88
CA SER A 72 -10.16 13.79 -24.77
C SER A 72 -9.54 13.35 -23.45
N THR A 73 -8.40 13.96 -23.09
CA THR A 73 -7.71 13.64 -21.82
C THR A 73 -8.55 14.02 -20.61
N SER A 74 -9.23 15.16 -20.64
CA SER A 74 -10.11 15.61 -19.56
C SER A 74 -11.26 14.63 -19.32
N VAL A 75 -11.91 14.17 -20.39
CA VAL A 75 -13.02 13.19 -20.31
C VAL A 75 -12.52 11.86 -19.75
N LEU A 76 -11.37 11.36 -20.22
CA LEU A 76 -10.79 10.12 -19.74
C LEU A 76 -10.46 10.17 -18.24
N LEU A 77 -9.80 11.24 -17.80
CA LEU A 77 -9.47 11.45 -16.39
C LEU A 77 -10.73 11.56 -15.53
N LEU A 78 -11.76 12.26 -16.01
CA LEU A 78 -13.02 12.41 -15.30
C LEU A 78 -13.74 11.06 -15.13
N ILE A 79 -13.82 10.26 -16.19
CA ILE A 79 -14.42 8.91 -16.14
C ILE A 79 -13.67 8.05 -15.13
N PHE A 80 -12.33 8.05 -15.17
CA PHE A 80 -11.51 7.28 -14.25
C PHE A 80 -11.69 7.75 -12.80
N ALA A 81 -11.71 9.06 -12.54
CA ALA A 81 -11.90 9.63 -11.22
C ALA A 81 -13.28 9.29 -10.65
N LEU A 82 -14.35 9.38 -11.46
CA LEU A 82 -15.70 9.01 -11.04
C LEU A 82 -15.83 7.51 -10.77
N TYR A 83 -15.23 6.67 -11.63
CA TYR A 83 -15.15 5.24 -11.39
C TYR A 83 -14.44 4.94 -10.06
N ARG A 84 -13.32 5.62 -9.80
CA ARG A 84 -12.54 5.44 -8.58
C ARG A 84 -13.29 5.88 -7.33
N ILE A 85 -14.00 7.01 -7.36
CA ILE A 85 -14.83 7.47 -6.23
C ILE A 85 -15.93 6.46 -5.92
N ARG A 86 -16.63 5.96 -6.95
CA ARG A 86 -17.65 4.92 -6.80
C ARG A 86 -17.07 3.62 -6.23
N GLU A 87 -15.93 3.20 -6.74
CA GLU A 87 -15.23 2.00 -6.27
C GLU A 87 -14.83 2.14 -4.79
N ILE A 88 -14.30 3.30 -4.37
CA ILE A 88 -13.93 3.57 -2.97
C ILE A 88 -15.16 3.57 -2.06
N SER A 89 -16.25 4.21 -2.48
CA SER A 89 -17.49 4.27 -1.70
C SER A 89 -18.13 2.88 -1.53
N SER A 90 -18.27 2.11 -2.62
CA SER A 90 -18.79 0.73 -2.59
C SER A 90 -17.87 -0.23 -1.81
N LYS A 91 -16.55 -0.07 -1.94
CA LYS A 91 -15.59 -0.82 -1.13
C LYS A 91 -15.58 -0.39 0.34
N GLY A 92 -16.01 0.82 0.67
CA GLY A 92 -16.05 1.34 2.05
C GLY A 92 -17.02 0.57 2.93
N ASP A 93 -18.26 0.44 2.46
CA ASP A 93 -19.34 -0.25 3.17
C ASP A 93 -19.06 -1.75 3.30
N SER A 94 -18.70 -2.40 2.19
CA SER A 94 -18.27 -3.81 2.19
C SER A 94 -17.00 -4.07 3.00
N ARG A 95 -16.14 -3.06 3.19
CA ARG A 95 -14.94 -3.19 4.04
C ARG A 95 -15.32 -3.22 5.51
N GLU A 96 -16.35 -2.50 5.97
CA GLU A 96 -16.79 -2.59 7.36
C GLU A 96 -17.41 -3.96 7.67
N GLU A 97 -18.25 -4.46 6.77
CA GLU A 97 -18.83 -5.79 6.89
C GLU A 97 -17.75 -6.89 6.91
N LYS A 98 -16.81 -6.84 5.95
CA LYS A 98 -15.64 -7.74 5.93
C LYS A 98 -14.81 -7.64 7.22
N ARG A 99 -14.67 -6.45 7.81
CA ARG A 99 -13.94 -6.26 9.07
C ARG A 99 -14.63 -6.95 10.25
N LYS A 100 -15.97 -6.96 10.30
CA LYS A 100 -16.75 -7.64 11.34
C LYS A 100 -16.59 -9.16 11.21
N VAL A 101 -16.78 -9.69 10.00
CA VAL A 101 -16.59 -11.11 9.68
C VAL A 101 -15.17 -11.58 10.01
N GLU A 102 -14.14 -10.80 9.64
CA GLU A 102 -12.74 -11.14 9.93
C GLU A 102 -12.45 -11.20 11.45
N THR A 103 -13.09 -10.31 12.22
CA THR A 103 -12.93 -10.29 13.69
C THR A 103 -13.60 -11.51 14.31
N GLU A 104 -14.81 -11.86 13.85
CA GLU A 104 -15.53 -13.05 14.29
C GLU A 104 -14.80 -14.34 13.92
N TYR A 105 -14.26 -14.41 12.71
CA TYR A 105 -13.44 -15.53 12.25
C TYR A 105 -12.20 -15.74 13.14
N LEU A 106 -11.50 -14.66 13.49
CA LEU A 106 -10.37 -14.74 14.41
C LEU A 106 -10.79 -15.22 15.81
N ARG A 107 -11.98 -14.81 16.29
CA ARG A 107 -12.54 -15.30 17.56
C ARG A 107 -12.83 -16.80 17.51
N THR A 108 -13.38 -17.29 16.40
CA THR A 108 -13.63 -18.72 16.20
C THR A 108 -12.34 -19.54 16.13
N ILE A 109 -11.29 -19.04 15.47
CA ILE A 109 -9.99 -19.74 15.42
C ILE A 109 -9.34 -19.86 16.81
N LEU A 110 -9.54 -18.84 17.65
CA LEU A 110 -8.91 -18.74 18.97
C LEU A 110 -9.80 -19.25 20.12
N SER A 111 -11.06 -19.63 19.87
CA SER A 111 -11.94 -20.23 20.89
C SER A 111 -11.33 -21.46 21.57
N PRO A 112 -10.60 -22.37 20.89
CA PRO A 112 -10.00 -23.53 21.56
C PRO A 112 -8.83 -23.14 22.47
N ILE A 113 -8.25 -21.94 22.32
CA ILE A 113 -7.20 -21.43 23.21
C ILE A 113 -7.83 -20.87 24.48
N GLU A 114 -9.02 -20.25 24.40
CA GLU A 114 -9.77 -19.82 25.57
C GLU A 114 -10.19 -21.00 26.46
N GLU A 115 -10.65 -22.11 25.86
CA GLU A 115 -11.00 -23.32 26.60
C GLU A 115 -9.80 -23.85 27.40
N ARG A 116 -8.64 -23.99 26.74
CA ARG A 116 -7.39 -24.43 27.40
C ARG A 116 -6.89 -23.44 28.45
N ALA A 117 -7.06 -22.14 28.22
CA ALA A 117 -6.69 -21.11 29.20
C ALA A 117 -7.53 -21.23 30.47
N LYS A 118 -8.84 -21.50 30.34
CA LYS A 118 -9.74 -21.75 31.48
C LYS A 118 -9.35 -23.01 32.25
N GLU A 119 -8.97 -24.08 31.57
CA GLU A 119 -8.47 -25.32 32.20
C GLU A 119 -7.22 -25.08 33.04
N HIS A 120 -6.35 -24.15 32.62
CA HIS A 120 -5.13 -23.77 33.34
C HIS A 120 -5.37 -22.62 34.36
N GLY A 121 -6.63 -22.21 34.59
CA GLY A 121 -6.98 -21.14 35.53
C GLY A 121 -6.59 -19.73 35.08
N ILE A 122 -6.28 -19.53 33.79
CA ILE A 122 -5.88 -18.26 33.21
C ILE A 122 -7.14 -17.49 32.76
N ILE A 123 -7.27 -16.23 33.19
CA ILE A 123 -8.41 -15.36 32.84
C ILE A 123 -8.20 -14.76 31.44
N TRP A 124 -8.15 -15.60 30.42
CA TRP A 124 -8.02 -15.17 29.03
C TRP A 124 -9.33 -15.40 28.25
N ASN A 125 -9.95 -14.31 27.79
CA ASN A 125 -11.22 -14.35 27.06
C ASN A 125 -11.07 -13.70 25.67
N VAL A 126 -11.50 -14.43 24.64
CA VAL A 126 -11.43 -14.03 23.24
C VAL A 126 -12.13 -12.68 22.96
N LYS A 127 -13.23 -12.38 23.65
CA LYS A 127 -14.00 -11.13 23.49
C LYS A 127 -13.21 -9.90 23.92
N ASN A 128 -12.43 -10.01 24.99
CA ASN A 128 -11.69 -8.90 25.59
C ASN A 128 -10.29 -8.74 25.01
N MET A 129 -9.67 -9.85 24.62
CA MET A 129 -8.28 -9.95 24.18
C MET A 129 -8.12 -9.81 22.67
N ILE A 130 -9.21 -9.94 21.91
CA ILE A 130 -9.26 -9.63 20.48
C ILE A 130 -9.98 -8.30 20.28
N ARG A 131 -9.20 -7.28 19.93
CA ARG A 131 -9.71 -5.94 19.65
C ARG A 131 -9.32 -5.52 18.25
N ARG A 132 -10.07 -4.61 17.65
CA ARG A 132 -9.67 -3.95 16.42
C ARG A 132 -9.23 -2.54 16.76
N ASP A 133 -7.95 -2.24 16.54
CA ASP A 133 -7.38 -0.91 16.81
C ASP A 133 -6.97 -0.27 15.48
N ARG A 134 -7.52 0.91 15.18
CA ARG A 134 -7.29 1.65 13.92
C ARG A 134 -7.38 0.77 12.65
N GLY A 135 -8.33 -0.17 12.64
CA GLY A 135 -8.56 -1.07 11.50
C GLY A 135 -7.66 -2.33 11.44
N VAL A 136 -6.75 -2.53 12.40
CA VAL A 136 -5.87 -3.71 12.51
C VAL A 136 -6.38 -4.65 13.61
N LEU A 137 -6.36 -5.96 13.35
CA LEU A 137 -6.70 -6.97 14.36
C LEU A 137 -5.60 -7.04 15.40
N MET A 138 -5.94 -6.85 16.66
CA MET A 138 -5.04 -6.90 17.80
C MET A 138 -5.36 -8.15 18.63
N VAL A 139 -4.35 -8.94 18.93
CA VAL A 139 -4.45 -10.10 19.84
C VAL A 139 -3.53 -9.86 21.02
N GLU A 140 -4.07 -9.85 22.22
CA GLU A 140 -3.31 -9.63 23.44
C GLU A 140 -2.90 -10.96 24.09
N ILE A 141 -1.60 -11.12 24.35
CA ILE A 141 -1.02 -12.37 24.88
C ILE A 141 -0.26 -12.19 26.20
N ALA A 142 -0.35 -11.01 26.83
CA ALA A 142 0.51 -10.64 27.97
C ALA A 142 0.39 -11.61 29.16
N GLU A 143 -0.78 -12.25 29.31
CA GLU A 143 -1.12 -13.17 30.38
C GLU A 143 -1.01 -14.66 29.99
N LEU A 144 -0.68 -14.97 28.72
CA LEU A 144 -0.54 -16.36 28.28
C LEU A 144 0.78 -16.98 28.75
N GLU A 145 0.71 -18.24 29.13
CA GLU A 145 1.89 -19.08 29.33
C GLU A 145 2.58 -19.43 28.00
N PRO A 146 3.90 -19.72 28.00
CA PRO A 146 4.65 -20.06 26.80
C PRO A 146 4.06 -21.16 25.90
N PRO A 147 3.55 -22.31 26.40
CA PRO A 147 2.98 -23.35 25.55
C PRO A 147 1.65 -22.92 24.89
N LEU A 148 0.77 -22.22 25.62
CA LEU A 148 -0.47 -21.69 25.05
C LEU A 148 -0.16 -20.59 24.02
N ALA A 149 0.85 -19.76 24.28
CA ALA A 149 1.32 -18.74 23.37
C ALA A 149 1.79 -19.36 22.03
N ALA A 150 2.59 -20.43 22.08
CA ALA A 150 3.01 -21.17 20.89
C ALA A 150 1.82 -21.82 20.14
N ALA A 151 0.86 -22.40 20.87
CA ALA A 151 -0.36 -22.97 20.28
C ALA A 151 -1.22 -21.90 19.58
N LEU A 152 -1.29 -20.69 20.15
CA LEU A 152 -1.96 -19.54 19.53
C LEU A 152 -1.29 -19.16 18.21
N ALA A 153 0.05 -19.10 18.17
CA ALA A 153 0.77 -18.83 16.92
C ALA A 153 0.45 -19.87 15.84
N GLU A 154 0.41 -21.15 16.19
CA GLU A 154 0.06 -22.21 15.23
C GLU A 154 -1.37 -22.08 14.70
N ARG A 155 -2.33 -21.70 15.57
CA ARG A 155 -3.72 -21.47 15.17
C ARG A 155 -3.85 -20.26 14.23
N LEU A 156 -3.12 -19.17 14.51
CA LEU A 156 -3.06 -18.02 13.61
C LEU A 156 -2.54 -18.41 12.22
N ILE A 157 -1.50 -19.24 12.17
CA ILE A 157 -0.92 -19.74 10.92
C ILE A 157 -1.90 -20.63 10.15
N LYS A 158 -2.59 -21.55 10.82
CA LYS A 158 -3.63 -22.40 10.19
C LYS A 158 -4.81 -21.57 9.69
N GLY A 159 -5.14 -20.49 10.39
CA GLY A 159 -6.20 -19.56 10.02
C GLY A 159 -5.82 -18.49 8.99
N ARG A 160 -4.61 -18.56 8.41
CA ARG A 160 -4.04 -17.48 7.58
C ARG A 160 -4.93 -17.01 6.44
N ASP A 161 -5.64 -17.91 5.76
CA ASP A 161 -6.39 -17.58 4.56
C ASP A 161 -7.58 -16.63 4.81
N GLY A 162 -8.07 -16.56 6.05
CA GLY A 162 -9.12 -15.61 6.45
C GLY A 162 -8.62 -14.39 7.23
N LEU A 163 -7.30 -14.23 7.39
CA LEU A 163 -6.69 -13.18 8.22
C LEU A 163 -5.79 -12.26 7.40
N ARG A 164 -6.03 -10.95 7.51
CA ARG A 164 -5.18 -9.93 6.90
C ARG A 164 -4.03 -9.61 7.84
N LYS A 165 -4.00 -8.38 8.36
CA LYS A 165 -2.94 -7.89 9.25
C LYS A 165 -3.34 -8.14 10.70
N VAL A 166 -2.53 -8.94 11.40
CA VAL A 166 -2.72 -9.25 12.81
C VAL A 166 -1.55 -8.69 13.61
N LYS A 167 -1.82 -7.95 14.69
CA LYS A 167 -0.81 -7.42 15.59
C LYS A 167 -0.98 -8.05 16.97
N ILE A 168 0.01 -8.80 17.37
CA ILE A 168 0.09 -9.47 18.65
C ILE A 168 0.73 -8.51 19.65
N ARG A 169 0.03 -8.18 20.74
CA ARG A 169 0.55 -7.34 21.83
C ARG A 169 1.13 -8.26 22.90
N THR A 170 2.45 -8.14 23.10
CA THR A 170 3.19 -9.00 24.04
C THR A 170 3.39 -8.36 25.42
N ALA A 171 3.12 -7.05 25.55
CA ALA A 171 3.27 -6.31 26.80
C ALA A 171 1.97 -5.55 27.12
N PHE A 172 1.53 -5.65 28.37
CA PHE A 172 0.39 -4.89 28.91
C PHE A 172 0.83 -3.45 29.20
N SER A 173 0.10 -2.46 28.70
CA SER A 173 0.31 -1.05 29.01
C SER A 173 -1.06 -0.41 29.14
N GLY A 174 -1.64 -0.48 30.34
CA GLY A 174 -3.03 -0.04 30.54
C GLY A 174 -3.60 -0.16 31.94
N GLY A 175 -2.78 -0.23 32.99
CA GLY A 175 -3.27 -0.22 34.38
C GLY A 175 -2.18 0.22 35.36
N PRO A 176 -2.55 0.74 36.56
CA PRO A 176 -1.61 1.25 37.56
C PRO A 176 -0.74 0.17 38.22
N THR A 177 -0.89 -1.09 37.81
CA THR A 177 -0.14 -2.23 38.30
C THR A 177 0.69 -2.77 37.14
N VAL A 178 2.01 -2.68 37.25
CA VAL A 178 2.96 -3.35 36.36
C VAL A 178 2.87 -4.85 36.66
N THR A 179 1.82 -5.50 36.15
CA THR A 179 1.66 -6.95 36.25
C THR A 179 2.59 -7.60 35.22
N LYS A 180 3.50 -8.42 35.75
CA LYS A 180 4.53 -9.19 35.04
C LYS A 180 3.96 -9.81 33.75
N SER A 181 4.40 -9.33 32.60
CA SER A 181 4.35 -10.14 31.38
C SER A 181 5.17 -11.40 31.62
N ASN A 182 4.61 -12.59 31.37
CA ASN A 182 5.38 -13.83 31.42
C ASN A 182 6.56 -13.74 30.43
N HIS A 183 7.78 -13.60 30.94
CA HIS A 183 8.99 -13.30 30.14
C HIS A 183 9.27 -14.37 29.06
N GLY A 184 8.69 -15.57 29.19
CA GLY A 184 8.84 -16.68 28.24
C GLY A 184 7.81 -16.76 27.10
N SER A 185 6.69 -16.04 27.13
CA SER A 185 5.62 -16.22 26.12
C SER A 185 5.98 -15.60 24.76
N ARG A 186 6.66 -14.45 24.79
CA ARG A 186 7.18 -13.76 23.61
C ARG A 186 8.22 -14.57 22.82
N PRO A 187 9.30 -15.09 23.41
CA PRO A 187 10.28 -15.88 22.66
C PRO A 187 9.66 -17.17 22.09
N ALA A 188 8.75 -17.83 22.82
CA ALA A 188 8.05 -19.02 22.34
C ALA A 188 7.20 -18.74 21.09
N ILE A 189 6.43 -17.64 21.08
CA ILE A 189 5.67 -17.21 19.90
C ILE A 189 6.60 -16.82 18.75
N LEU A 190 7.67 -16.08 19.02
CA LEU A 190 8.58 -15.62 17.97
C LEU A 190 9.30 -16.78 17.29
N GLN A 191 9.71 -17.79 18.05
CA GLN A 191 10.35 -18.98 17.50
C GLN A 191 9.38 -19.73 16.57
N ARG A 192 8.14 -19.95 17.01
CA ARG A 192 7.11 -20.63 16.19
C ARG A 192 6.75 -19.81 14.95
N LEU A 193 6.54 -18.50 15.10
CA LEU A 193 6.22 -17.62 13.98
C LEU A 193 7.37 -17.51 12.98
N LYS A 194 8.64 -17.48 13.40
CA LYS A 194 9.75 -17.42 12.43
C LYS A 194 9.81 -18.66 11.54
N ILE A 195 9.58 -19.84 12.12
CA ILE A 195 9.63 -21.11 11.39
C ILE A 195 8.44 -21.23 10.42
N ASP A 196 7.24 -20.93 10.90
CA ASP A 196 6.03 -21.23 10.16
C ASP A 196 5.50 -20.05 9.34
N ALA A 197 5.86 -18.80 9.64
CA ALA A 197 5.36 -17.63 8.89
C ALA A 197 5.90 -17.59 7.46
N GLU A 198 7.12 -18.06 7.22
CA GLU A 198 7.68 -18.12 5.86
C GLU A 198 6.86 -19.06 4.96
N ARG A 199 6.41 -20.20 5.51
CA ARG A 199 5.56 -21.17 4.80
C ARG A 199 4.23 -20.57 4.34
N VAL A 200 3.64 -19.68 5.14
CA VAL A 200 2.35 -19.03 4.83
C VAL A 200 2.50 -17.63 4.23
N ASN A 201 3.69 -17.27 3.76
CA ASN A 201 3.98 -15.96 3.18
C ASN A 201 3.60 -14.81 4.12
N TRP A 202 3.89 -14.93 5.41
CA TRP A 202 3.69 -13.90 6.41
C TRP A 202 5.01 -13.23 6.76
N GLN A 203 5.03 -11.90 6.68
CA GLN A 203 6.13 -11.08 7.14
C GLN A 203 5.94 -10.77 8.63
N VAL A 204 6.91 -11.21 9.45
CA VAL A 204 6.92 -10.96 10.90
C VAL A 204 7.72 -9.70 11.20
N ILE A 205 7.05 -8.63 11.63
CA ILE A 205 7.67 -7.37 12.04
C ILE A 205 7.70 -7.31 13.56
N GLN A 206 8.89 -7.27 14.14
CA GLN A 206 9.08 -7.30 15.59
C GLN A 206 9.32 -5.88 16.12
N LYS A 207 8.54 -5.47 17.12
CA LYS A 207 8.72 -4.23 17.89
C LYS A 207 8.86 -4.54 19.38
N SER A 208 9.34 -3.60 20.18
CA SER A 208 9.59 -3.79 21.63
C SER A 208 8.37 -4.32 22.39
N SER A 209 7.14 -3.89 22.08
CA SER A 209 5.91 -4.30 22.78
C SER A 209 4.90 -5.09 21.93
N SER A 210 5.20 -5.31 20.65
CA SER A 210 4.26 -5.97 19.74
C SER A 210 4.94 -6.68 18.57
N ILE A 211 4.27 -7.71 18.06
CA ILE A 211 4.67 -8.47 16.87
C ILE A 211 3.58 -8.27 15.84
N THR A 212 3.91 -7.70 14.69
CA THR A 212 2.93 -7.49 13.61
C THR A 212 3.15 -8.53 12.52
N LEU A 213 2.11 -9.31 12.26
CA LEU A 213 2.00 -10.24 11.15
C LEU A 213 1.36 -9.53 9.97
N ARG A 214 2.11 -9.43 8.88
CA ARG A 214 1.64 -8.85 7.62
C ARG A 214 1.62 -9.93 6.54
N PRO A 215 0.48 -10.18 5.90
CA PRO A 215 0.44 -11.09 4.77
C PRO A 215 1.25 -10.47 3.64
N MET A 216 2.16 -11.27 3.07
CA MET A 216 2.73 -10.93 1.78
C MET A 216 1.64 -11.15 0.74
N GLY A 217 1.54 -10.19 -0.19
CA GLY A 217 0.61 -10.31 -1.31
C GLY A 217 0.89 -11.56 -2.14
N GLU A 218 -0.09 -11.97 -2.92
CA GLU A 218 0.07 -13.12 -3.81
C GLU A 218 1.05 -12.77 -4.94
N SER A 219 1.96 -13.69 -5.23
CA SER A 219 2.80 -13.57 -6.43
C SER A 219 1.91 -13.63 -7.67
N PRO A 220 2.12 -12.74 -8.66
CA PRO A 220 1.33 -12.78 -9.89
C PRO A 220 1.53 -14.15 -10.55
N SER A 221 0.45 -14.69 -11.12
CA SER A 221 0.56 -15.89 -11.95
C SER A 221 1.45 -15.57 -13.17
N PRO A 222 2.16 -16.55 -13.75
CA PRO A 222 3.03 -16.31 -14.90
C PRO A 222 2.30 -15.63 -16.07
N ARG A 223 1.02 -16.00 -16.28
CA ARG A 223 0.16 -15.41 -17.31
C ARG A 223 -0.16 -13.94 -17.01
N LEU A 224 -0.51 -13.61 -15.77
CA LEU A 224 -0.81 -12.24 -15.37
C LEU A 224 0.44 -11.37 -15.39
N TRP A 225 1.58 -11.92 -14.99
CA TRP A 225 2.88 -11.26 -15.11
C TRP A 225 3.21 -10.89 -16.56
N ALA A 226 3.05 -11.84 -17.50
CA ALA A 226 3.32 -11.60 -18.91
C ALA A 226 2.42 -10.51 -19.51
N ILE A 227 1.12 -10.49 -19.14
CA ILE A 227 0.19 -9.45 -19.56
C ILE A 227 0.62 -8.08 -19.02
N ARG A 228 0.91 -7.99 -17.71
CA ARG A 228 1.38 -6.73 -17.08
C ARG A 228 2.66 -6.25 -17.74
N PHE A 229 3.63 -7.16 -17.95
CA PHE A 229 4.88 -6.84 -18.60
C PHE A 229 4.68 -6.33 -20.02
N GLY A 230 3.86 -7.01 -20.83
CA GLY A 230 3.58 -6.59 -22.21
C GLY A 230 2.95 -5.21 -22.34
N VAL A 231 2.06 -4.85 -21.41
CA VAL A 231 1.43 -3.52 -21.38
C VAL A 231 2.43 -2.41 -21.04
N PHE A 232 3.35 -2.66 -20.11
CA PHE A 232 4.28 -1.63 -19.63
C PHE A 232 5.56 -1.53 -20.46
N VAL A 233 6.06 -2.65 -20.99
CA VAL A 233 7.41 -2.71 -21.59
C VAL A 233 7.55 -1.74 -22.76
N ILE A 234 6.58 -1.72 -23.68
CA ILE A 234 6.66 -0.87 -24.89
C ILE A 234 6.70 0.63 -24.54
N PRO A 235 5.71 1.20 -23.82
CA PRO A 235 5.71 2.63 -23.53
C PRO A 235 6.85 3.05 -22.61
N VAL A 236 7.18 2.25 -21.59
CA VAL A 236 8.24 2.59 -20.61
C VAL A 236 9.62 2.54 -21.25
N THR A 237 9.91 1.51 -22.06
CA THR A 237 11.17 1.40 -22.80
C THR A 237 11.33 2.54 -23.80
N LEU A 238 10.28 2.90 -24.53
CA LEU A 238 10.35 3.98 -25.51
C LEU A 238 10.64 5.33 -24.85
N VAL A 239 9.93 5.66 -23.76
CA VAL A 239 10.16 6.91 -23.02
C VAL A 239 11.56 6.95 -22.40
N MET A 240 12.03 5.85 -21.81
CA MET A 240 13.37 5.79 -21.22
C MET A 240 14.47 5.88 -22.27
N SER A 241 14.35 5.19 -23.40
CA SER A 241 15.32 5.29 -24.49
C SER A 241 15.45 6.72 -25.02
N LEU A 242 14.33 7.42 -25.22
CA LEU A 242 14.36 8.82 -25.66
C LEU A 242 14.94 9.75 -24.60
N ALA A 243 14.52 9.60 -23.34
CA ALA A 243 15.02 10.43 -22.25
C ALA A 243 16.53 10.28 -22.04
N PHE A 244 17.06 9.06 -22.09
CA PHE A 244 18.49 8.82 -21.92
C PHE A 244 19.31 9.15 -23.16
N ARG A 245 18.75 9.06 -24.37
CA ARG A 245 19.37 9.61 -25.59
C ARG A 245 19.61 11.11 -25.42
N ASP A 246 18.57 11.82 -25.03
CA ASP A 246 18.62 13.28 -24.90
C ASP A 246 19.52 13.71 -23.72
N LEU A 247 19.62 12.88 -22.66
CA LEU A 247 20.53 13.11 -21.53
C LEU A 247 22.01 12.83 -21.87
N ALA A 248 22.29 11.84 -22.74
CA ALA A 248 23.65 11.46 -23.12
C ALA A 248 24.33 12.52 -24.01
N GLY A 249 23.54 13.30 -24.76
CA GLY A 249 24.04 14.37 -25.62
C GLY A 249 24.74 13.88 -26.89
N ASN A 250 25.15 14.84 -27.73
CA ASN A 250 25.70 14.57 -29.06
C ASN A 250 26.97 13.71 -28.98
N GLY A 251 26.98 12.59 -29.70
CA GLY A 251 28.11 11.64 -29.78
C GLY A 251 27.98 10.39 -28.91
N LEU A 252 27.04 10.36 -27.95
CA LEU A 252 26.74 9.17 -27.12
C LEU A 252 25.26 8.76 -27.18
N GLU A 253 24.52 9.26 -28.16
CA GLU A 253 23.08 9.02 -28.35
C GLU A 253 22.73 7.53 -28.38
N GLU A 254 23.49 6.73 -29.13
CA GLU A 254 23.27 5.29 -29.25
C GLU A 254 23.42 4.57 -27.90
N GLN A 255 24.40 4.99 -27.08
CA GLN A 255 24.64 4.44 -25.76
C GLN A 255 23.52 4.85 -24.78
N GLY A 256 23.01 6.08 -24.90
CA GLY A 256 21.84 6.56 -24.18
C GLY A 256 20.57 5.78 -24.52
N ILE A 257 20.32 5.49 -25.80
CA ILE A 257 19.19 4.67 -26.26
C ILE A 257 19.27 3.25 -25.67
N ILE A 258 20.45 2.61 -25.76
CA ILE A 258 20.68 1.25 -25.25
C ILE A 258 20.47 1.23 -23.74
N PHE A 259 21.09 2.13 -23.00
CA PHE A 259 20.96 2.21 -21.54
C PHE A 259 19.50 2.44 -21.12
N GLY A 260 18.83 3.42 -21.73
CA GLY A 260 17.42 3.70 -21.47
C GLY A 260 16.53 2.50 -21.79
N SER A 261 16.85 1.74 -22.84
CA SER A 261 16.05 0.56 -23.21
C SER A 261 16.14 -0.54 -22.15
N VAL A 262 17.35 -0.82 -21.66
CA VAL A 262 17.62 -1.81 -20.61
C VAL A 262 16.93 -1.41 -19.31
N CYS A 263 17.05 -0.13 -18.91
CA CYS A 263 16.36 0.40 -17.73
C CYS A 263 14.83 0.27 -17.88
N GLY A 264 14.28 0.59 -19.05
CA GLY A 264 12.84 0.50 -19.30
C GLY A 264 12.30 -0.93 -19.21
N VAL A 265 13.05 -1.91 -19.74
CA VAL A 265 12.72 -3.33 -19.60
C VAL A 265 12.76 -3.76 -18.14
N LEU A 266 13.80 -3.35 -17.40
CA LEU A 266 13.99 -3.74 -16.00
C LEU A 266 12.89 -3.17 -15.09
N ILE A 267 12.56 -1.88 -15.25
CA ILE A 267 11.46 -1.23 -14.53
C ILE A 267 10.13 -1.89 -14.86
N SER A 268 9.88 -2.23 -16.12
CA SER A 268 8.65 -2.92 -16.54
C SER A 268 8.56 -4.33 -15.94
N ALA A 269 9.67 -5.05 -15.83
CA ALA A 269 9.73 -6.35 -15.17
C ALA A 269 9.46 -6.25 -13.66
N LEU A 270 10.01 -5.22 -12.99
CA LEU A 270 9.71 -4.95 -11.59
C LEU A 270 8.23 -4.59 -11.39
N ALA A 271 7.69 -3.75 -12.26
CA ALA A 271 6.28 -3.36 -12.23
C ALA A 271 5.35 -4.57 -12.44
N ALA A 272 5.69 -5.46 -13.38
CA ALA A 272 4.94 -6.69 -13.62
C ALA A 272 5.02 -7.66 -12.43
N SER A 273 6.11 -7.61 -11.66
CA SER A 273 6.35 -8.45 -10.48
C SER A 273 5.66 -7.95 -9.21
N PHE A 274 4.92 -6.83 -9.27
CA PHE A 274 4.17 -6.35 -8.12
C PHE A 274 3.17 -7.41 -7.65
N ARG A 275 3.30 -7.75 -6.36
CA ARG A 275 2.40 -8.66 -5.66
C ARG A 275 1.11 -7.95 -5.32
N ASP A 276 -0.02 -8.58 -5.65
CA ASP A 276 -1.32 -8.05 -5.32
C ASP A 276 -1.54 -8.18 -3.82
N ARG A 277 -1.68 -7.03 -3.16
CA ARG A 277 -1.98 -6.91 -1.73
C ARG A 277 -3.46 -6.61 -1.47
N THR A 278 -4.27 -6.69 -2.52
CA THR A 278 -5.71 -6.53 -2.46
C THR A 278 -6.29 -7.75 -1.77
N PRO A 279 -7.05 -7.54 -0.69
CA PRO A 279 -7.51 -8.62 0.16
C PRO A 279 -8.99 -8.99 -0.06
#